data_AF-A0AAI9HRS3-F1
#
_entry.id   AF-A0AAI9HRS3-F1
#
_cell.length_a   1.000
_cell.length_b   1.000
_cell.length_c   1.000
_cell.angle_alpha   90.00
_cell.angle_beta   90.00
_cell.angle_gamma   90.00
#
_symmetry.space_group_name_H-M   'P 1'
#
loop_
_entity.id
_entity.type
_entity.pdbx_description
1 polymer ?
#
loop_
_entity_poly.entity_id
_entity_poly.type
_entity_poly.pdbx_seq_one_letter_code
_entity_poly.pdbx_strand_id
1 'polypeptide(L)'
;MIYFKDSQSNVFAYPKTDIEQTKRLSELELLIQTKEPEFIQACHKQQNALDELNEVKEKLAVIIFNGNNDVENENNEEIQHLNLVIKEKETKLEEAKSEYDKIESEYQPLKNEYSEILPVFFDIRENLKVLTKMTTKEVEAHINPPITKEQLIADAEIQKQSCADDAEKNITILERKVRLNMATDDDKNNLTAWEIYSIKVSDIDTSTAPDIDWPQKP
;
A
#
# COMPACT_ATOMS: atom_id res chain seq x y z
N MET A 1 -1.57 7.85 -2.30
CA MET A 1 -0.34 7.02 -2.37
C MET A 1 0.39 7.07 -1.05
N ILE A 2 1.11 6.00 -0.68
CA ILE A 2 2.11 5.98 0.38
C ILE A 2 3.47 5.95 -0.29
N TYR A 3 4.35 6.87 0.10
CA TYR A 3 5.65 7.05 -0.51
C TYR A 3 6.76 6.46 0.37
N PHE A 4 7.75 5.92 -0.30
CA PHE A 4 8.91 5.28 0.30
C PHE A 4 10.17 5.71 -0.45
N LYS A 5 11.32 5.58 0.21
CA LYS A 5 12.63 5.80 -0.40
C LYS A 5 13.59 4.65 -0.08
N ASP A 6 14.48 4.35 -1.00
CA ASP A 6 15.58 3.41 -0.78
C ASP A 6 16.81 4.12 -0.18
N SER A 7 17.91 3.39 -0.01
CA SER A 7 19.19 3.93 0.47
C SER A 7 19.85 4.92 -0.49
N GLN A 8 19.47 4.91 -1.76
CA GLN A 8 19.96 5.81 -2.81
C GLN A 8 19.05 7.04 -2.99
N SER A 9 18.02 7.20 -2.14
CA SER A 9 16.99 8.24 -2.22
C SER A 9 16.10 8.17 -3.48
N ASN A 10 16.02 7.02 -4.15
CA ASN A 10 15.01 6.78 -5.18
C ASN A 10 13.63 6.67 -4.53
N VAL A 11 12.63 7.34 -5.10
CA VAL A 11 11.28 7.41 -4.55
C VAL A 11 10.36 6.39 -5.20
N PHE A 12 9.65 5.63 -4.37
CA PHE A 12 8.66 4.64 -4.75
C PHE A 12 7.30 5.01 -4.15
N ALA A 13 6.23 4.76 -4.87
CA ALA A 13 4.88 5.09 -4.42
C ALA A 13 3.94 3.90 -4.64
N TYR A 14 3.23 3.52 -3.59
CA TYR A 14 2.25 2.45 -3.63
C TYR A 14 0.86 2.98 -3.22
N PRO A 15 -0.22 2.50 -3.84
CA PRO A 15 -1.57 2.68 -3.31
C PRO A 15 -1.66 2.18 -1.86
N LYS A 16 -2.50 2.84 -1.05
CA LYS A 16 -2.73 2.42 0.33
C LYS A 16 -3.30 1.00 0.39
N THR A 17 -4.18 0.68 -0.55
CA THR A 17 -4.78 -0.65 -0.73
C THR A 17 -3.72 -1.72 -0.92
N ASP A 18 -2.67 -1.45 -1.69
CA ASP A 18 -1.65 -2.45 -2.00
C ASP A 18 -0.80 -2.75 -0.76
N ILE A 19 -0.49 -1.72 0.03
CA ILE A 19 0.18 -1.88 1.32
C ILE A 19 -0.70 -2.67 2.30
N GLU A 20 -2.02 -2.48 2.27
CA GLU A 20 -2.96 -3.28 3.07
C GLU A 20 -3.00 -4.73 2.60
N GLN A 21 -3.01 -4.98 1.29
CA GLN A 21 -2.92 -6.33 0.71
C GLN A 21 -1.62 -7.05 1.12
N THR A 22 -0.48 -6.36 1.13
CA THR A 22 0.77 -6.98 1.62
C THR A 22 0.73 -7.36 3.10
N LYS A 23 -0.01 -6.62 3.92
CA LYS A 23 -0.21 -6.95 5.33
C LYS A 23 -1.15 -8.14 5.48
N ARG A 24 -2.23 -8.16 4.70
CA ARG A 24 -3.19 -9.26 4.67
C ARG A 24 -2.53 -10.56 4.22
N LEU A 25 -1.66 -10.50 3.21
CA LEU A 25 -0.81 -11.61 2.79
C LEU A 25 -0.02 -12.20 3.96
N SER A 26 0.72 -11.38 4.70
CA SER A 26 1.50 -11.85 5.86
C SER A 26 0.63 -12.40 7.00
N GLU A 27 -0.55 -11.82 7.21
CA GLU A 27 -1.51 -12.33 8.19
C GLU A 27 -2.03 -13.72 7.80
N LEU A 28 -2.42 -13.89 6.53
CA LEU A 28 -2.90 -15.17 6.00
C LEU A 28 -1.84 -16.26 6.08
N GLU A 29 -0.58 -15.96 5.75
CA GLU A 29 0.54 -16.90 5.91
C GLU A 29 0.64 -17.40 7.35
N LEU A 30 0.55 -16.50 8.33
CA LEU A 30 0.63 -16.85 9.75
C LEU A 30 -0.59 -17.69 10.20
N LEU A 31 -1.79 -17.31 9.76
CA LEU A 31 -3.02 -18.03 10.09
C LEU A 31 -3.00 -19.43 9.48
N ILE A 32 -2.61 -19.56 8.21
CA ILE A 32 -2.46 -20.85 7.52
C ILE A 32 -1.39 -21.69 8.21
N GLN A 33 -0.21 -21.13 8.53
CA GLN A 33 0.85 -21.85 9.23
C GLN A 33 0.38 -22.41 10.59
N THR A 34 -0.53 -21.69 11.27
CA THR A 34 -1.08 -22.12 12.55
C THR A 34 -2.16 -23.18 12.38
N LYS A 35 -3.04 -23.04 11.37
CA LYS A 35 -4.23 -23.90 11.17
C LYS A 35 -3.98 -25.15 10.33
N GLU A 36 -3.02 -25.11 9.41
CA GLU A 36 -2.71 -26.24 8.52
C GLU A 36 -2.35 -27.53 9.29
N PRO A 37 -1.56 -27.50 10.38
CA PRO A 37 -1.32 -28.70 11.19
C PRO A 37 -2.59 -29.26 11.83
N GLU A 38 -3.49 -28.41 12.35
CA GLU A 38 -4.78 -28.83 12.92
C GLU A 38 -5.64 -29.52 11.87
N PHE A 39 -5.70 -28.96 10.66
CA PHE A 39 -6.43 -29.53 9.53
C PHE A 39 -5.87 -30.88 9.08
N ILE A 40 -4.54 -30.99 8.93
CA ILE A 40 -3.86 -32.25 8.59
C ILE A 40 -4.12 -33.30 9.67
N GLN A 41 -4.05 -32.92 10.94
CA GLN A 41 -4.32 -33.84 12.05
C GLN A 41 -5.77 -34.34 12.03
N ALA A 42 -6.74 -33.46 11.76
CA ALA A 42 -8.15 -33.84 11.65
C ALA A 42 -8.38 -34.79 10.46
N CYS A 43 -7.75 -34.52 9.32
CA CYS A 43 -7.80 -35.39 8.14
C CYS A 43 -7.24 -36.80 8.46
N HIS A 44 -6.08 -36.88 9.11
CA HIS A 44 -5.52 -38.16 9.54
C HIS A 44 -6.41 -38.87 10.56
N LYS A 45 -7.00 -38.14 11.51
CA LYS A 45 -7.89 -38.71 12.54
C LYS A 45 -9.14 -39.33 11.90
N GLN A 46 -9.77 -38.62 10.96
CA GLN A 46 -10.92 -39.09 10.21
C GLN A 46 -10.57 -40.32 9.36
N GLN A 47 -9.45 -40.29 8.65
CA GLN A 47 -8.98 -41.41 7.83
C GLN A 47 -8.69 -42.65 8.67
N ASN A 48 -7.96 -42.50 9.78
CA ASN A 48 -7.66 -43.61 10.69
C ASN A 48 -8.94 -44.21 11.28
N ALA A 49 -9.92 -43.39 11.68
CA ALA A 49 -11.20 -43.89 12.18
C ALA A 49 -11.99 -44.68 11.11
N LEU A 50 -11.89 -44.25 9.84
CA LEU A 50 -12.48 -44.96 8.71
C LEU A 50 -11.80 -46.30 8.45
N ASP A 51 -10.46 -46.33 8.48
CA ASP A 51 -9.67 -47.54 8.25
C ASP A 51 -9.90 -48.58 9.36
N GLU A 52 -9.91 -48.16 10.64
CA GLU A 52 -10.24 -49.02 11.77
C GLU A 52 -11.65 -49.61 11.68
N LEU A 53 -12.62 -48.81 11.21
CA LEU A 53 -13.99 -49.29 11.00
C LEU A 53 -14.05 -50.34 9.88
N ASN A 54 -13.37 -50.09 8.77
CA ASN A 54 -13.31 -51.01 7.64
C ASN A 54 -12.63 -52.33 8.03
N GLU A 55 -11.54 -52.28 8.80
CA GLU A 55 -10.84 -53.49 9.29
C GLU A 55 -11.78 -54.39 10.12
N VAL A 56 -12.57 -53.81 11.03
CA VAL A 56 -13.52 -54.59 11.85
C VAL A 56 -14.67 -55.13 11.00
N LYS A 57 -15.17 -54.34 10.03
CA LYS A 57 -16.20 -54.78 9.08
C LYS A 57 -15.72 -55.94 8.19
N GLU A 58 -14.47 -55.91 7.74
CA GLU A 58 -13.85 -57.00 6.99
C GLU A 58 -13.72 -58.27 7.84
N LYS A 59 -13.26 -58.16 9.09
CA LYS A 59 -13.20 -59.30 10.02
C LYS A 59 -14.57 -59.95 10.22
N LEU A 60 -15.61 -59.13 10.44
CA LEU A 60 -16.98 -59.62 10.55
C LEU A 60 -17.44 -60.33 9.26
N ALA A 61 -17.16 -59.77 8.09
CA ALA A 61 -17.51 -60.37 6.81
C ALA A 61 -16.85 -61.75 6.60
N VAL A 62 -15.57 -61.89 6.99
CA VAL A 62 -14.85 -63.16 6.94
C VAL A 62 -15.47 -64.21 7.87
N ILE A 63 -15.83 -63.83 9.10
CA ILE A 63 -16.49 -64.75 10.05
C ILE A 63 -17.84 -65.22 9.53
N ILE A 64 -18.66 -64.30 9.01
CA ILE A 64 -19.97 -64.64 8.41
C ILE A 64 -19.80 -65.59 7.21
N PHE A 65 -18.80 -65.37 6.38
CA PHE A 65 -18.52 -66.24 5.23
C PHE A 65 -18.10 -67.65 5.66
N ASN A 66 -17.22 -67.76 6.66
CA ASN A 66 -16.68 -69.04 7.16
C ASN A 66 -17.66 -69.81 8.05
N GLY A 67 -18.53 -69.12 8.79
CA GLY A 67 -19.52 -69.69 9.72
C GLY A 67 -20.63 -70.52 9.07
N ASN A 68 -20.67 -70.61 7.74
CA ASN A 68 -21.52 -71.56 7.00
C ASN A 68 -21.06 -73.04 7.12
N ASN A 69 -20.00 -73.33 7.88
CA ASN A 69 -19.52 -74.69 8.19
C ASN A 69 -19.48 -74.92 9.72
N ASP A 70 -20.54 -75.54 10.26
CA ASP A 70 -20.62 -76.32 11.51
C ASP A 70 -19.84 -75.86 12.77
N VAL A 71 -20.09 -74.63 13.30
CA VAL A 71 -19.93 -74.27 14.73
C VAL A 71 -20.88 -73.11 15.08
N GLU A 72 -22.15 -73.37 15.42
CA GLU A 72 -23.20 -72.32 15.49
C GLU A 72 -23.18 -71.42 16.75
N ASN A 73 -22.54 -71.81 17.86
CA ASN A 73 -22.68 -71.09 19.14
C ASN A 73 -21.57 -70.04 19.41
N GLU A 74 -20.29 -70.40 19.26
CA GLU A 74 -19.16 -69.46 19.48
C GLU A 74 -19.12 -68.33 18.43
N ASN A 75 -19.43 -68.67 17.16
CA ASN A 75 -19.50 -67.68 16.08
C ASN A 75 -20.57 -66.60 16.32
N ASN A 76 -21.65 -66.93 17.03
CA ASN A 76 -22.73 -65.97 17.31
C ASN A 76 -22.32 -64.93 18.37
N GLU A 77 -21.60 -65.34 19.41
CA GLU A 77 -21.07 -64.41 20.43
C GLU A 77 -20.00 -63.48 19.85
N GLU A 78 -19.12 -63.99 19.00
CA GLU A 78 -18.08 -63.19 18.32
C GLU A 78 -18.69 -62.18 17.33
N ILE A 79 -19.72 -62.58 16.57
CA ILE A 79 -20.49 -61.69 15.70
C ILE A 79 -21.17 -60.57 16.51
N GLN A 80 -21.78 -60.89 17.65
CA GLN A 80 -22.40 -59.88 18.51
C GLN A 80 -21.38 -58.88 19.05
N HIS A 81 -20.22 -59.37 19.51
CA HIS A 81 -19.13 -58.52 19.98
C HIS A 81 -18.61 -57.60 18.86
N LEU A 82 -18.35 -58.13 17.67
CA LEU A 82 -17.88 -57.31 16.53
C LEU A 82 -18.90 -56.25 16.10
N ASN A 83 -20.20 -56.57 16.13
CA ASN A 83 -21.24 -55.57 15.86
C ASN A 83 -21.25 -54.43 16.88
N LEU A 84 -21.01 -54.72 18.16
CA LEU A 84 -20.86 -53.69 19.19
C LEU A 84 -19.64 -52.81 18.92
N VAL A 85 -18.49 -53.43 18.61
CA VAL A 85 -17.25 -52.72 18.24
C VAL A 85 -17.45 -51.86 16.99
N ILE A 86 -18.15 -52.36 15.97
CA ILE A 86 -18.50 -51.58 14.77
C ILE A 86 -19.29 -50.33 15.15
N LYS A 87 -20.33 -50.45 15.99
CA LYS A 87 -21.13 -49.31 16.43
C LYS A 87 -20.29 -48.27 17.18
N GLU A 88 -19.35 -48.71 18.02
CA GLU A 88 -18.41 -47.81 18.70
C GLU A 88 -17.48 -47.10 17.70
N LYS A 89 -16.95 -47.82 16.71
CA LYS A 89 -16.09 -47.25 15.66
C LYS A 89 -16.85 -46.28 14.74
N GLU A 90 -18.10 -46.58 14.41
CA GLU A 90 -18.99 -45.67 13.66
C GLU A 90 -19.21 -44.36 14.43
N THR A 91 -19.42 -44.44 15.75
CA THR A 91 -19.54 -43.26 16.61
C THR A 91 -18.25 -42.42 16.59
N LYS A 92 -17.09 -43.07 16.73
CA LYS A 92 -15.78 -42.38 16.65
C LYS A 92 -15.51 -41.73 15.29
N LEU A 93 -15.92 -42.40 14.20
CA LEU A 93 -15.80 -41.85 12.85
C LEU A 93 -16.69 -40.61 12.71
N GLU A 94 -17.91 -40.63 13.24
CA GLU A 94 -18.81 -39.49 13.21
C GLU A 94 -18.26 -38.30 14.01
N GLU A 95 -17.70 -38.55 15.20
CA GLU A 95 -17.00 -37.54 15.99
C GLU A 95 -15.80 -36.94 15.24
N ALA A 96 -14.98 -37.78 14.59
CA ALA A 96 -13.83 -37.33 13.81
C ALA A 96 -14.24 -36.54 12.56
N LYS A 97 -15.33 -36.92 11.89
CA LYS A 97 -15.93 -36.16 10.78
C LYS A 97 -16.42 -34.79 11.24
N SER A 98 -17.14 -34.74 12.36
CA SER A 98 -17.64 -33.47 12.89
C SER A 98 -16.50 -32.51 13.26
N GLU A 99 -15.41 -33.02 13.83
CA GLU A 99 -14.20 -32.24 14.09
C GLU A 99 -13.53 -31.77 12.80
N TYR A 100 -13.40 -32.65 11.81
CA TYR A 100 -12.88 -32.31 10.48
C TYR A 100 -13.68 -31.19 9.82
N ASP A 101 -15.01 -31.33 9.73
CA ASP A 101 -15.89 -30.35 9.08
C ASP A 101 -15.76 -28.97 9.73
N LYS A 102 -15.64 -28.93 11.06
CA LYS A 102 -15.41 -27.70 11.80
C LYS A 102 -14.09 -27.04 11.40
N ILE A 103 -12.99 -27.79 11.42
CA ILE A 103 -11.66 -27.25 11.11
C ILE A 103 -11.57 -26.87 9.62
N GLU A 104 -12.14 -27.67 8.74
CA GLU A 104 -12.23 -27.39 7.31
C GLU A 104 -12.94 -26.06 7.04
N SER A 105 -14.06 -25.80 7.72
CA SER A 105 -14.81 -24.56 7.59
C SER A 105 -14.02 -23.30 8.00
N GLU A 106 -13.05 -23.45 8.91
CA GLU A 106 -12.15 -22.37 9.33
C GLU A 106 -10.93 -22.25 8.41
N TYR A 107 -10.39 -23.38 7.93
CA TYR A 107 -9.15 -23.43 7.16
C TYR A 107 -9.33 -23.08 5.67
N GLN A 108 -10.36 -23.62 5.03
CA GLN A 108 -10.56 -23.45 3.58
C GLN A 108 -10.70 -21.99 3.14
N PRO A 109 -11.46 -21.12 3.84
CA PRO A 109 -11.54 -19.71 3.46
C PRO A 109 -10.18 -19.01 3.46
N LEU A 110 -9.32 -19.33 4.44
CA LEU A 110 -7.98 -18.76 4.54
C LEU A 110 -7.11 -19.20 3.35
N LYS A 111 -7.15 -20.50 3.01
CA LYS A 111 -6.39 -21.05 1.89
C LYS A 111 -6.84 -20.48 0.55
N ASN A 112 -8.16 -20.36 0.37
CA ASN A 112 -8.77 -19.78 -0.83
C ASN A 112 -8.37 -18.30 -0.99
N GLU A 113 -8.56 -17.49 0.06
CA GLU A 113 -8.16 -16.09 0.03
C GLU A 113 -6.67 -15.93 -0.29
N TYR A 114 -5.81 -16.73 0.35
CA TYR A 114 -4.36 -16.72 0.08
C TYR A 114 -4.03 -17.06 -1.38
N SER A 115 -4.73 -18.04 -1.97
CA SER A 115 -4.53 -18.43 -3.38
C SER A 115 -4.98 -17.39 -4.40
N GLU A 116 -5.88 -16.50 -4.01
CA GLU A 116 -6.37 -15.39 -4.85
C GLU A 116 -5.44 -14.17 -4.80
N ILE A 117 -4.47 -14.15 -3.88
CA ILE A 117 -3.51 -13.05 -3.77
C ILE A 117 -2.61 -13.01 -5.01
N LEU A 118 -2.61 -11.87 -5.67
CA LEU A 118 -1.78 -11.65 -6.85
C LEU A 118 -0.27 -11.70 -6.51
N PRO A 119 0.56 -12.34 -7.37
CA PRO A 119 2.01 -12.44 -7.15
C PRO A 119 2.71 -11.10 -6.91
N VAL A 120 2.19 -10.01 -7.48
CA VAL A 120 2.75 -8.65 -7.31
C VAL A 120 2.84 -8.23 -5.85
N PHE A 121 1.95 -8.70 -4.97
CA PHE A 121 1.97 -8.33 -3.55
C PHE A 121 3.14 -8.97 -2.79
N PHE A 122 3.66 -10.10 -3.27
CA PHE A 122 4.89 -10.69 -2.73
C PHE A 122 6.09 -9.80 -3.06
N ASP A 123 6.19 -9.33 -4.30
CA ASP A 123 7.27 -8.41 -4.72
C ASP A 123 7.19 -7.09 -3.95
N ILE A 124 5.99 -6.51 -3.81
CA ILE A 124 5.80 -5.28 -3.01
C ILE A 124 6.25 -5.54 -1.56
N ARG A 125 5.84 -6.64 -0.94
CA ARG A 125 6.23 -6.97 0.44
C ARG A 125 7.75 -7.09 0.59
N GLU A 126 8.43 -7.76 -0.34
CA GLU A 126 9.88 -7.89 -0.31
C GLU A 126 10.58 -6.54 -0.49
N ASN A 127 10.09 -5.71 -1.41
CA ASN A 127 10.61 -4.35 -1.59
C ASN A 127 10.45 -3.51 -0.33
N LEU A 128 9.31 -3.61 0.36
CA LEU A 128 9.06 -2.86 1.60
C LEU A 128 10.07 -3.17 2.73
N LYS A 129 10.78 -4.32 2.69
CA LYS A 129 11.81 -4.64 3.69
C LYS A 129 13.04 -3.75 3.61
N VAL A 130 13.35 -3.24 2.42
CA VAL A 130 14.53 -2.39 2.17
C VAL A 130 14.18 -0.91 2.00
N LEU A 131 12.89 -0.60 1.97
CA LEU A 131 12.36 0.73 1.77
C LEU A 131 12.02 1.42 3.11
N THR A 132 12.31 2.71 3.21
CA THR A 132 11.93 3.54 4.35
C THR A 132 10.72 4.39 3.97
N LYS A 133 9.66 4.36 4.80
CA LYS A 133 8.48 5.21 4.60
C LYS A 133 8.87 6.68 4.70
N MET A 134 8.51 7.47 3.68
CA MET A 134 8.74 8.91 3.69
C MET A 134 7.79 9.62 4.65
N THR A 135 8.30 10.67 5.28
CA THR A 135 7.51 11.60 6.09
C THR A 135 6.69 12.54 5.20
N THR A 136 5.64 13.15 5.75
CA THR A 136 4.83 14.14 5.02
C THR A 136 5.68 15.26 4.42
N LYS A 137 6.67 15.76 5.17
CA LYS A 137 7.58 16.81 4.70
C LYS A 137 8.45 16.36 3.53
N GLU A 138 8.97 15.14 3.56
CA GLU A 138 9.76 14.59 2.45
C GLU A 138 8.89 14.36 1.21
N VAL A 139 7.65 13.90 1.40
CA VAL A 139 6.70 13.72 0.30
C VAL A 139 6.35 15.08 -0.33
N GLU A 140 6.08 16.08 0.50
CA GLU A 140 5.80 17.43 0.05
C GLU A 140 6.98 18.00 -0.74
N ALA A 141 8.22 17.88 -0.23
CA ALA A 141 9.40 18.33 -0.93
C ALA A 141 9.68 17.55 -2.24
N HIS A 142 9.22 16.31 -2.37
CA HIS A 142 9.35 15.55 -3.60
C HIS A 142 8.31 15.93 -4.65
N ILE A 143 7.05 16.13 -4.24
CA ILE A 143 5.94 16.49 -5.13
C ILE A 143 6.02 17.97 -5.52
N ASN A 144 6.41 18.81 -4.57
CA ASN A 144 6.56 20.24 -4.71
C ASN A 144 7.98 20.63 -4.27
N PRO A 145 8.99 20.49 -5.15
CA PRO A 145 10.35 20.85 -4.81
C PRO A 145 10.39 22.31 -4.36
N PRO A 146 11.05 22.61 -3.23
CA PRO A 146 11.18 23.98 -2.79
C PRO A 146 11.87 24.80 -3.88
N ILE A 147 11.32 25.97 -4.19
CA ILE A 147 11.91 26.90 -5.14
C ILE A 147 13.33 27.23 -4.67
N THR A 148 14.32 27.07 -5.55
CA THR A 148 15.71 27.30 -5.17
C THR A 148 15.99 28.79 -5.04
N LYS A 149 17.03 29.15 -4.29
CA LYS A 149 17.44 30.56 -4.18
C LYS A 149 17.76 31.14 -5.55
N GLU A 150 18.41 30.38 -6.42
CA GLU A 150 18.75 30.78 -7.78
C GLU A 150 17.51 31.06 -8.63
N GLN A 151 16.45 30.25 -8.47
CA GLN A 151 15.17 30.49 -9.12
C GLN A 151 14.51 31.78 -8.61
N LEU A 152 14.52 31.99 -7.29
CA LEU A 152 14.00 33.24 -6.70
C LEU A 152 14.76 34.48 -7.19
N ILE A 153 16.09 34.37 -7.33
CA ILE A 153 16.92 35.45 -7.88
C ILE A 153 16.59 35.68 -9.36
N ALA A 154 16.44 34.62 -10.14
CA ALA A 154 16.09 34.72 -11.56
C ALA A 154 14.72 35.38 -11.76
N ASP A 155 13.72 34.98 -10.97
CA ASP A 155 12.38 35.58 -10.98
C ASP A 155 12.44 37.06 -10.57
N ALA A 156 13.22 37.40 -9.55
CA ALA A 156 13.45 38.79 -9.14
C ALA A 156 14.14 39.61 -10.25
N GLU A 157 15.10 39.05 -10.99
CA GLU A 157 15.76 39.72 -12.10
C GLU A 157 14.80 39.99 -13.26
N ILE A 158 13.92 39.03 -13.56
CA ILE A 158 12.84 39.21 -14.54
C ILE A 158 11.90 40.34 -14.10
N GLN A 159 11.52 40.39 -12.83
CA GLN A 159 10.68 41.45 -12.28
C GLN A 159 11.39 42.82 -12.34
N LYS A 160 12.69 42.88 -12.05
CA LYS A 160 13.53 44.08 -12.16
C LYS A 160 13.53 44.61 -13.59
N GLN A 161 13.77 43.74 -14.56
CA GLN A 161 13.75 44.12 -15.98
C GLN A 161 12.37 44.62 -16.41
N SER A 162 11.29 43.95 -15.99
CA SER A 162 9.93 44.39 -16.31
C SER A 162 9.61 45.77 -15.73
N CYS A 163 10.06 46.04 -14.51
CA CYS A 163 9.91 47.35 -13.86
C CYS A 163 10.72 48.43 -14.58
N ALA A 164 11.95 48.11 -15.00
CA ALA A 164 12.81 49.02 -15.76
C ALA A 164 12.21 49.36 -17.13
N ASP A 165 11.70 48.36 -17.86
CA ASP A 165 11.05 48.54 -19.16
C ASP A 165 9.80 49.42 -19.06
N ASP A 166 9.02 49.27 -17.99
CA ASP A 166 7.83 50.08 -17.74
C ASP A 166 8.19 51.54 -17.41
N ALA A 167 9.24 51.75 -16.61
CA ALA A 167 9.76 53.08 -16.34
C ALA A 167 10.25 53.77 -17.62
N GLU A 168 11.05 53.07 -18.43
CA GLU A 168 11.62 53.60 -19.67
C GLU A 168 10.52 54.00 -20.69
N LYS A 169 9.46 53.19 -20.80
CA LYS A 169 8.30 53.52 -21.64
C LYS A 169 7.64 54.82 -21.22
N ASN A 170 7.42 55.03 -19.93
CA ASN A 170 6.79 56.24 -19.41
C ASN A 170 7.71 57.46 -19.58
N ILE A 171 8.99 57.32 -19.23
CA ILE A 171 10.03 58.35 -19.40
C ILE A 171 10.08 58.80 -20.87
N THR A 172 10.24 57.87 -21.82
CA THR A 172 10.33 58.17 -23.26
C THR A 172 9.13 58.98 -23.77
N ILE A 173 7.91 58.70 -23.27
CA ILE A 173 6.70 59.43 -23.67
C ILE A 173 6.71 60.85 -23.06
N LEU A 174 7.05 60.98 -21.78
CA LEU A 174 7.04 62.25 -21.07
C LEU A 174 8.16 63.18 -21.57
N GLU A 175 9.37 62.67 -21.77
CA GLU A 175 10.48 63.41 -22.38
C GLU A 175 10.10 63.93 -23.78
N ARG A 176 9.39 63.11 -24.56
CA ARG A 176 8.89 63.53 -25.88
C ARG A 176 7.91 64.69 -25.76
N LYS A 177 6.98 64.66 -24.80
CA LYS A 177 6.08 65.80 -24.54
C LYS A 177 6.87 67.05 -24.15
N VAL A 178 7.87 66.93 -23.29
CA VAL A 178 8.72 68.06 -22.87
C VAL A 178 9.46 68.65 -24.06
N ARG A 179 10.13 67.82 -24.87
CA ARG A 179 10.88 68.24 -26.06
C ARG A 179 10.01 68.93 -27.11
N LEU A 180 8.76 68.50 -27.25
CA LEU A 180 7.78 69.10 -28.17
C LEU A 180 7.07 70.33 -27.57
N ASN A 181 7.44 70.77 -26.36
CA ASN A 181 6.77 71.84 -25.60
C ASN A 181 5.26 71.58 -25.39
N MET A 182 4.88 70.30 -25.26
CA MET A 182 3.52 69.83 -25.02
C MET A 182 3.28 69.36 -23.58
N ALA A 183 4.32 69.34 -22.73
CA ALA A 183 4.23 68.86 -21.36
C ALA A 183 3.56 69.88 -20.44
N THR A 184 2.61 69.41 -19.63
CA THR A 184 2.07 70.13 -18.47
C THR A 184 3.09 70.10 -17.31
N ASP A 185 2.85 70.89 -16.26
CA ASP A 185 3.70 70.81 -15.06
C ASP A 185 3.53 69.47 -14.33
N ASP A 186 2.35 68.85 -14.39
CA ASP A 186 2.13 67.48 -13.89
C ASP A 186 2.92 66.44 -14.71
N ASP A 187 2.98 66.58 -16.04
CA ASP A 187 3.82 65.70 -16.88
C ASP A 187 5.30 65.81 -16.51
N LYS A 188 5.80 67.01 -16.18
CA LYS A 188 7.19 67.22 -15.75
C LYS A 188 7.45 66.62 -14.37
N ASN A 189 6.51 66.78 -13.43
CA ASN A 189 6.61 66.15 -12.10
C ASN A 189 6.61 64.62 -12.20
N ASN A 190 5.75 64.07 -13.05
CA ASN A 190 5.70 62.63 -13.33
C ASN A 190 6.99 62.14 -14.01
N LEU A 191 7.56 62.91 -14.93
CA LEU A 191 8.84 62.56 -15.56
C LEU A 191 9.93 62.38 -14.50
N THR A 192 10.08 63.36 -13.60
CA THR A 192 11.03 63.27 -12.50
C THR A 192 10.74 62.10 -11.57
N ALA A 193 9.47 61.82 -11.26
CA ALA A 193 9.10 60.69 -10.42
C ALA A 193 9.44 59.32 -11.08
N TRP A 194 9.22 59.19 -12.40
CA TRP A 194 9.57 57.98 -13.15
C TRP A 194 11.09 57.80 -13.31
N GLU A 195 11.86 58.87 -13.49
CA GLU A 195 13.33 58.81 -13.50
C GLU A 195 13.89 58.40 -12.12
N ILE A 196 13.34 58.94 -11.02
CA ILE A 196 13.71 58.51 -9.67
C ILE A 196 13.36 57.03 -9.46
N TYR A 197 12.19 56.60 -9.94
CA TYR A 197 11.77 55.20 -9.87
C TYR A 197 12.69 54.28 -10.68
N SER A 198 13.10 54.65 -11.90
CA SER A 198 13.98 53.81 -12.73
C SER A 198 15.35 53.60 -12.09
N ILE A 199 15.92 54.64 -11.47
CA ILE A 199 17.17 54.54 -10.71
C ILE A 199 16.99 53.62 -9.51
N LYS A 200 15.92 53.83 -8.72
CA LYS A 200 15.61 52.95 -7.57
C LYS A 200 15.46 51.49 -7.97
N VAL A 201 14.82 51.20 -9.11
CA VAL A 201 14.70 49.84 -9.65
C VAL A 201 16.06 49.30 -10.07
N SER A 202 16.91 50.11 -10.70
CA SER A 202 18.26 49.71 -11.12
C SER A 202 19.15 49.32 -9.93
N ASP A 203 19.01 50.02 -8.80
CA ASP A 203 19.78 49.79 -7.57
C ASP A 203 19.33 48.55 -6.78
N ILE A 204 18.24 47.88 -7.15
CA ILE A 204 17.74 46.68 -6.45
C ILE A 204 18.76 45.54 -6.57
N ASP A 205 19.15 44.99 -5.42
CA ASP A 205 19.94 43.75 -5.32
C ASP A 205 19.02 42.53 -5.29
N THR A 206 18.90 41.85 -6.43
CA THR A 206 18.06 40.66 -6.61
C THR A 206 18.59 39.43 -5.87
N SER A 207 19.84 39.45 -5.40
CA SER A 207 20.43 38.35 -4.60
C SER A 207 19.78 38.15 -3.22
N THR A 208 19.00 39.16 -2.79
CA THR A 208 18.26 39.18 -1.52
C THR A 208 16.88 38.54 -1.61
N ALA A 209 16.46 38.04 -2.78
CA ALA A 209 15.19 37.35 -2.95
C ALA A 209 15.02 36.18 -1.93
N PRO A 210 13.81 36.00 -1.38
CA PRO A 210 12.56 36.69 -1.71
C PRO A 210 12.35 38.03 -0.98
N ASP A 211 13.28 38.45 -0.12
CA ASP A 211 13.13 39.60 0.78
C ASP A 211 13.54 40.92 0.10
N ILE A 212 12.88 41.27 -1.01
CA ILE A 212 13.13 42.49 -1.79
C ILE A 212 12.00 43.51 -1.57
N ASP A 213 12.36 44.74 -1.20
CA ASP A 213 11.42 45.87 -1.13
C ASP A 213 11.35 46.60 -2.47
N TRP A 214 10.32 46.30 -3.25
CA TRP A 214 10.14 46.89 -4.57
C TRP A 214 9.63 48.35 -4.47
N PRO A 215 10.26 49.31 -5.17
CA PRO A 215 9.81 50.69 -5.17
C PRO A 215 8.38 50.77 -5.72
N GLN A 216 7.58 51.69 -5.17
CA GLN A 216 6.23 51.94 -5.67
C GLN A 216 6.30 52.75 -6.96
N LYS A 217 5.47 52.38 -7.94
CA LYS A 217 5.34 53.12 -9.20
C LYS A 217 4.74 54.51 -8.94
N PRO A 218 5.21 55.56 -9.63
CA PRO A 218 4.65 56.92 -9.55
C PRO A 218 3.18 57.03 -9.94
#